data_AF-A0AAE8HMM1-F1
#
_entry.id   AF-A0AAE8HMM1-F1
#
_cell.length_a   1.000
_cell.length_b   1.000
_cell.length_c   1.000
_cell.angle_alpha   90.00
_cell.angle_beta   90.00
_cell.angle_gamma   90.00
#
_symmetry.space_group_name_H-M   'P 1'
#
loop_
_entity.id
_entity.type
_entity.pdbx_description
1 polymer ?
#
loop_
_entity_poly.entity_id
_entity_poly.type
_entity_poly.pdbx_seq_one_letter_code
_entity_poly.pdbx_strand_id
1 'polypeptide(L)'
;MPPGGPRTKPRALNAALPLARGALLTVYDAEDVPDPGQLRLAAALFARLPARTACLQGRLVIDNAGDSYLARVFALEYAGLFDVLNPAFARCGLPVPLGGTSMHLRTAVVRALHGWDAHNVTEDADLGLRLALAGYTVGDLPSPTFEEAPARLGPWLGQRTRWLKGLVQTSLTHGRRPLDTARSLGGLETLCAVALVPGTVASALAYPVCLVAAAWSFLVLEIPAAPAFLDNLPTGLAITLFGTGLAALVLPALAGCARRGWGDLAQSVPWMPVYFLLVSLAAWLALIELVRAPLRWNKTRHGLARTSRSGRRARRGRPATPCDTARGPDGGACASA
;
A
#
# COMPACT_ATOMS: atom_id res chain seq x y z
N MET A 1 3.21 -20.63 17.63
CA MET A 1 2.15 -20.74 16.60
C MET A 1 1.63 -22.17 16.60
N PRO A 2 0.32 -22.40 16.75
CA PRO A 2 -0.24 -23.75 16.67
C PRO A 2 0.18 -24.45 15.35
N PRO A 3 0.48 -25.76 15.36
CA PRO A 3 0.82 -26.51 14.15
C PRO A 3 -0.24 -26.33 13.03
N GLY A 4 0.20 -26.30 11.78
CA GLY A 4 -0.67 -26.17 10.58
C GLY A 4 -0.28 -25.01 9.64
N GLY A 5 -0.85 -25.03 8.43
CA GLY A 5 -0.71 -23.97 7.43
C GLY A 5 -1.98 -23.11 7.30
N PRO A 6 -1.91 -21.89 6.74
CA PRO A 6 -0.70 -21.22 6.23
C PRO A 6 0.09 -20.52 7.36
N ARG A 7 1.42 -20.36 7.20
CA ARG A 7 2.29 -19.66 8.17
C ARG A 7 2.40 -18.17 7.83
N THR A 8 1.33 -17.43 8.12
CA THR A 8 1.13 -16.04 7.70
C THR A 8 1.02 -15.09 8.90
N LYS A 9 1.22 -13.79 8.64
CA LYS A 9 1.01 -12.70 9.60
C LYS A 9 -0.41 -12.73 10.23
N PRO A 10 -1.52 -12.80 9.47
CA PRO A 10 -2.86 -12.84 10.05
C PRO A 10 -3.08 -14.01 11.01
N ARG A 11 -2.52 -15.19 10.73
CA ARG A 11 -2.61 -16.32 11.66
C ARG A 11 -1.89 -16.06 12.98
N ALA A 12 -0.78 -15.33 12.96
CA ALA A 12 -0.06 -14.95 14.18
C ALA A 12 -0.86 -13.98 15.01
N LEU A 13 -1.45 -12.99 14.35
CA LEU A 13 -2.32 -12.00 14.99
C LEU A 13 -3.56 -12.68 15.61
N ASN A 14 -4.20 -13.61 14.90
CA ASN A 14 -5.34 -14.36 15.44
C ASN A 14 -4.98 -15.23 16.64
N ALA A 15 -3.78 -15.83 16.66
CA ALA A 15 -3.31 -16.59 17.82
C ALA A 15 -3.03 -15.70 19.04
N ALA A 16 -2.63 -14.44 18.82
CA ALA A 16 -2.34 -13.48 19.88
C ALA A 16 -3.58 -12.70 20.36
N LEU A 17 -4.61 -12.53 19.51
CA LEU A 17 -5.79 -11.70 19.81
C LEU A 17 -6.54 -12.10 21.10
N PRO A 18 -6.73 -13.39 21.44
CA PRO A 18 -7.32 -13.78 22.72
C PRO A 18 -6.49 -13.37 23.94
N LEU A 19 -5.17 -13.23 23.78
CA LEU A 19 -4.24 -12.86 24.85
C LEU A 19 -4.16 -11.34 25.07
N ALA A 20 -4.62 -10.53 24.11
CA ALA A 20 -4.60 -9.08 24.22
C ALA A 20 -5.60 -8.58 25.30
N ARG A 21 -5.12 -7.90 26.34
CA ARG A 21 -5.96 -7.39 27.44
C ARG A 21 -6.30 -5.90 27.35
N GLY A 22 -5.60 -5.16 26.49
CA GLY A 22 -5.82 -3.73 26.31
C GLY A 22 -7.14 -3.41 25.60
N ALA A 23 -7.75 -2.28 25.94
CA ALA A 23 -8.91 -1.75 25.20
C ALA A 23 -8.56 -1.34 23.76
N LEU A 24 -7.30 -0.98 23.54
CA LEU A 24 -6.71 -0.70 22.24
C LEU A 24 -5.64 -1.77 21.93
N LEU A 25 -5.56 -2.15 20.66
CA LEU A 25 -4.59 -3.09 20.10
C LEU A 25 -3.85 -2.40 18.96
N THR A 26 -2.53 -2.48 18.96
CA THR A 26 -1.70 -1.90 17.89
C THR A 26 -0.91 -3.00 17.18
N VAL A 27 -0.83 -2.90 15.85
CA VAL A 27 -0.01 -3.79 15.03
C VAL A 27 1.15 -2.98 14.44
N TYR A 28 2.37 -3.44 14.71
CA TYR A 28 3.60 -2.99 14.06
C TYR A 28 4.29 -4.16 13.38
N ASP A 29 4.91 -3.92 12.23
CA ASP A 29 5.89 -4.83 11.66
C ASP A 29 7.22 -4.71 12.42
N ALA A 30 8.01 -5.79 12.38
CA ALA A 30 9.18 -5.92 13.26
C ALA A 30 10.29 -4.90 12.93
N GLU A 31 10.35 -4.47 11.67
CA GLU A 31 11.30 -3.51 11.14
C GLU A 31 10.88 -2.04 11.36
N ASP A 32 9.63 -1.80 11.74
CA ASP A 32 9.09 -0.45 11.81
C ASP A 32 9.77 0.41 12.85
N VAL A 33 9.86 1.70 12.52
CA VAL A 33 10.30 2.73 13.45
C VAL A 33 9.17 3.76 13.61
N PRO A 34 8.17 3.48 14.46
CA PRO A 34 7.11 4.44 14.76
C PRO A 34 7.63 5.64 15.56
N ASP A 35 6.95 6.77 15.42
CA ASP A 35 7.20 7.93 16.28
C ASP A 35 7.02 7.56 17.77
N PRO A 36 7.94 7.99 18.67
CA PRO A 36 7.86 7.64 20.10
C PRO A 36 6.57 8.09 20.81
N GLY A 37 5.91 9.15 20.31
CA GLY A 37 4.65 9.66 20.83
C GLY A 37 3.40 8.98 20.25
N GLN A 38 3.56 8.11 19.25
CA GLN A 38 2.44 7.61 18.45
C GLN A 38 1.36 6.89 19.27
N LEU A 39 1.74 6.02 20.20
CA LEU A 39 0.78 5.29 21.05
C LEU A 39 -0.03 6.23 21.95
N ARG A 40 0.61 7.27 22.50
CA ARG A 40 -0.07 8.27 23.33
C ARG A 40 -1.05 9.10 22.50
N LEU A 41 -0.63 9.51 21.31
CA LEU A 41 -1.49 10.24 20.38
C LEU A 41 -2.70 9.40 19.97
N ALA A 42 -2.50 8.13 19.60
CA ALA A 42 -3.59 7.22 19.24
C ALA A 42 -4.60 7.06 20.39
N ALA A 43 -4.13 6.82 21.62
CA ALA A 43 -5.00 6.72 22.79
C ALA A 43 -5.79 8.02 23.05
N ALA A 44 -5.13 9.19 22.95
CA ALA A 44 -5.79 10.48 23.12
C ALA A 44 -6.85 10.75 22.04
N LEU A 45 -6.59 10.36 20.78
CA LEU A 45 -7.56 10.49 19.70
C LEU A 45 -8.74 9.54 19.89
N PHE A 46 -8.52 8.27 20.25
CA PHE A 46 -9.61 7.32 20.50
C PHE A 46 -10.53 7.74 21.65
N ALA A 47 -10.03 8.50 22.62
CA ALA A 47 -10.84 9.05 23.72
C ALA A 47 -11.76 10.19 23.27
N ARG A 48 -11.44 10.88 22.18
CA ARG A 48 -12.19 12.05 21.66
C ARG A 48 -13.05 11.70 20.44
N LEU A 49 -12.64 10.69 19.68
CA LEU A 49 -13.33 10.27 18.46
C LEU A 49 -14.56 9.40 18.79
N PRO A 50 -15.57 9.40 17.90
CA PRO A 50 -16.75 8.57 18.05
C PRO A 50 -16.41 7.09 18.28
N ALA A 51 -17.29 6.37 18.99
CA ALA A 51 -17.14 4.93 19.20
C ALA A 51 -17.10 4.12 17.89
N ARG A 52 -17.73 4.64 16.82
CA ARG A 52 -17.69 4.05 15.48
C ARG A 52 -16.32 4.14 14.79
N THR A 53 -15.41 5.00 15.25
CA THR A 53 -14.02 4.99 14.76
C THR A 53 -13.32 3.79 15.37
N ALA A 54 -13.14 2.74 14.58
CA ALA A 54 -12.61 1.46 15.02
C ALA A 54 -11.10 1.33 14.84
N CYS A 55 -10.54 2.02 13.85
CA CYS A 55 -9.12 2.00 13.53
C CYS A 55 -8.59 3.43 13.36
N LEU A 56 -7.35 3.65 13.77
CA LEU A 56 -6.54 4.79 13.42
C LEU A 56 -5.32 4.28 12.64
N GLN A 57 -5.14 4.74 11.41
CA GLN A 57 -4.02 4.37 10.56
C GLN A 57 -2.92 5.44 10.66
N GLY A 58 -1.74 5.05 11.14
CA GLY A 58 -0.54 5.89 11.12
C GLY A 58 -0.03 6.11 9.70
N ARG A 59 0.74 7.20 9.52
CA ARG A 59 1.27 7.57 8.21
C ARG A 59 2.58 6.84 7.94
N LEU A 60 2.58 5.96 6.94
CA LEU A 60 3.79 5.24 6.56
C LEU A 60 4.73 6.15 5.76
N VAL A 61 6.02 6.09 6.09
CA VAL A 61 7.07 6.95 5.53
C VAL A 61 8.22 6.08 5.06
N ILE A 62 8.55 6.16 3.77
CA ILE A 62 9.74 5.52 3.24
C ILE A 62 10.97 6.36 3.59
N ASP A 63 11.92 5.76 4.30
CA ASP A 63 13.09 6.48 4.81
C ASP A 63 14.39 6.22 4.01
N ASN A 64 14.31 5.46 2.92
CA ASN A 64 15.42 5.13 2.02
C ASN A 64 15.20 5.60 0.57
N ALA A 65 14.45 6.67 0.36
CA ALA A 65 14.18 7.25 -0.97
C ALA A 65 15.46 7.64 -1.76
N GLY A 66 16.58 7.84 -1.06
CA GLY A 66 17.89 8.13 -1.66
C GLY A 66 18.68 6.91 -2.13
N ASP A 67 18.26 5.68 -1.81
CA ASP A 67 19.05 4.48 -2.09
C ASP A 67 18.90 3.95 -3.51
N SER A 68 17.77 4.22 -4.16
CA SER A 68 17.53 3.84 -5.55
C SER A 68 16.41 4.66 -6.15
N TYR A 69 16.37 4.70 -7.48
CA TYR A 69 15.26 5.29 -8.21
C TYR A 69 13.91 4.64 -7.86
N LEU A 70 13.91 3.30 -7.71
CA LEU A 70 12.72 2.53 -7.35
C LEU A 70 12.20 2.92 -5.96
N ALA A 71 13.09 3.00 -4.96
CA ALA A 71 12.72 3.45 -3.62
C ALA A 71 12.22 4.90 -3.60
N ARG A 72 12.76 5.76 -4.47
CA ARG A 72 12.31 7.15 -4.60
C ARG A 72 10.86 7.24 -5.09
N VAL A 73 10.52 6.55 -6.18
CA VAL A 73 9.15 6.58 -6.71
C VAL A 73 8.18 5.87 -5.77
N PHE A 74 8.62 4.82 -5.07
CA PHE A 74 7.85 4.18 -4.00
C PHE A 74 7.52 5.18 -2.88
N ALA A 75 8.50 6.00 -2.46
CA ALA A 75 8.29 7.03 -1.44
C ALA A 75 7.26 8.08 -1.89
N LEU A 76 7.27 8.47 -3.17
CA LEU A 76 6.29 9.38 -3.76
C LEU A 76 4.86 8.80 -3.72
N GLU A 77 4.72 7.54 -4.13
CA GLU A 77 3.45 6.81 -4.07
C GLU A 77 2.91 6.76 -2.64
N TYR A 78 3.77 6.42 -1.68
CA TYR A 78 3.42 6.37 -0.26
C TYR A 78 3.04 7.73 0.30
N ALA A 79 3.73 8.80 -0.09
CA ALA A 79 3.36 10.15 0.33
C ALA A 79 1.98 10.54 -0.20
N GLY A 80 1.68 10.21 -1.46
CA GLY A 80 0.34 10.40 -2.02
C GLY A 80 -0.73 9.60 -1.27
N LEU A 81 -0.45 8.33 -0.96
CA LEU A 81 -1.41 7.48 -0.28
C LEU A 81 -1.63 7.88 1.19
N PHE A 82 -0.56 7.92 1.99
CA PHE A 82 -0.65 8.08 3.45
C PHE A 82 -0.73 9.52 3.92
N ASP A 83 -0.22 10.50 3.17
CA ASP A 83 -0.36 11.92 3.56
C ASP A 83 -1.53 12.61 2.89
N VAL A 84 -2.07 12.11 1.78
CA VAL A 84 -3.11 12.81 0.99
C VAL A 84 -4.40 12.01 0.92
N LEU A 85 -4.40 10.84 0.28
CA LEU A 85 -5.62 10.09 -0.02
C LEU A 85 -6.26 9.49 1.23
N ASN A 86 -5.50 8.76 2.05
CA ASN A 86 -6.03 8.12 3.27
C ASN A 86 -6.60 9.15 4.27
N PRO A 87 -5.90 10.27 4.56
CA PRO A 87 -6.49 11.31 5.39
C PRO A 87 -7.76 11.94 4.79
N ALA A 88 -7.84 12.07 3.46
CA ALA A 88 -9.05 12.57 2.81
C ALA A 88 -10.22 11.60 2.96
N PHE A 89 -10.01 10.31 2.68
CA PHE A 89 -11.04 9.28 2.88
C PHE A 89 -11.51 9.20 4.33
N ALA A 90 -10.57 9.22 5.29
CA ALA A 90 -10.88 9.21 6.71
C ALA A 90 -11.75 10.41 7.13
N ARG A 91 -11.45 11.62 6.63
CA ARG A 91 -12.24 12.83 6.90
C ARG A 91 -13.65 12.77 6.29
N CYS A 92 -13.78 12.10 5.15
CA CYS A 92 -15.07 11.90 4.49
C CYS A 92 -15.86 10.70 5.06
N GLY A 93 -15.31 9.94 6.00
CA GLY A 93 -15.94 8.73 6.52
C GLY A 93 -16.01 7.58 5.51
N LEU A 94 -15.19 7.63 4.46
CA LEU A 94 -15.16 6.64 3.38
C LEU A 94 -14.24 5.46 3.73
N PRO A 95 -14.37 4.31 3.05
CA PRO A 95 -13.44 3.19 3.21
C PRO A 95 -11.99 3.64 3.01
N VAL A 96 -11.11 3.27 3.95
CA VAL A 96 -9.68 3.60 3.93
C VAL A 96 -8.87 2.31 3.74
N PRO A 97 -7.95 2.25 2.76
CA PRO A 97 -7.05 1.11 2.64
C PRO A 97 -6.06 1.14 3.82
N LEU A 98 -6.12 0.10 4.66
CA LEU A 98 -5.19 -0.08 5.77
C LEU A 98 -3.80 -0.47 5.25
N GLY A 99 -2.76 0.01 5.93
CA GLY A 99 -1.36 -0.19 5.53
C GLY A 99 -0.70 -1.43 6.11
N GLY A 100 -1.44 -2.31 6.78
CA GLY A 100 -0.93 -3.55 7.38
C GLY A 100 -0.07 -3.36 8.62
N THR A 101 0.44 -2.16 8.85
CA THR A 101 1.18 -1.78 10.02
C THR A 101 0.80 -0.37 10.47
N SER A 102 1.26 0.02 11.67
CA SER A 102 0.87 1.27 12.32
C SER A 102 -0.65 1.41 12.45
N MET A 103 -1.33 0.27 12.63
CA MET A 103 -2.77 0.19 12.80
C MET A 103 -3.08 0.14 14.28
N HIS A 104 -3.83 1.12 14.77
CA HIS A 104 -4.28 1.20 16.16
C HIS A 104 -5.78 0.94 16.15
N LEU A 105 -6.22 -0.10 16.85
CA LEU A 105 -7.55 -0.69 16.72
C LEU A 105 -8.25 -0.74 18.07
N ARG A 106 -9.57 -0.58 18.09
CA ARG A 106 -10.38 -0.96 19.26
C ARG A 106 -10.43 -2.49 19.34
N THR A 107 -9.86 -3.07 20.41
CA THR A 107 -9.74 -4.53 20.56
C THR A 107 -11.09 -5.24 20.47
N ALA A 108 -12.15 -4.64 21.05
CA ALA A 108 -13.50 -5.19 21.02
C ALA A 108 -14.06 -5.30 19.59
N VAL A 109 -13.77 -4.33 18.72
CA VAL A 109 -14.23 -4.34 17.32
C VAL A 109 -13.53 -5.46 16.53
N VAL A 110 -12.20 -5.58 16.68
CA VAL A 110 -11.44 -6.65 16.00
C VAL A 110 -11.94 -8.04 16.40
N ARG A 111 -12.31 -8.22 17.67
CA ARG A 111 -12.90 -9.47 18.16
C ARG A 111 -14.29 -9.73 17.58
N ALA A 112 -15.14 -8.70 17.55
CA ALA A 112 -16.47 -8.80 16.94
C ALA A 112 -16.40 -9.15 15.44
N LEU A 113 -15.34 -8.71 14.76
CA LEU A 113 -15.05 -9.05 13.37
C LEU A 113 -14.28 -10.37 13.19
N HIS A 114 -14.08 -11.15 14.25
CA HIS A 114 -13.38 -12.43 14.25
C HIS A 114 -11.90 -12.36 13.79
N GLY A 115 -11.25 -11.21 14.01
CA GLY A 115 -9.83 -11.01 13.71
C GLY A 115 -9.54 -10.80 12.23
N TRP A 116 -8.45 -11.40 11.75
CA TRP A 116 -7.94 -11.27 10.39
C TRP A 116 -8.22 -12.53 9.57
N ASP A 117 -8.45 -12.39 8.26
CA ASP A 117 -8.52 -13.57 7.39
C ASP A 117 -7.13 -14.20 7.24
N ALA A 118 -6.97 -15.42 7.76
CA ALA A 118 -5.71 -16.16 7.74
C ALA A 118 -5.25 -16.59 6.34
N HIS A 119 -6.16 -16.63 5.36
CA HIS A 119 -5.92 -17.09 4.00
C HIS A 119 -5.70 -15.94 3.01
N ASN A 120 -6.05 -14.71 3.39
CA ASN A 120 -5.80 -13.53 2.58
C ASN A 120 -4.34 -13.08 2.74
N VAL A 121 -3.64 -12.85 1.62
CA VAL A 121 -2.24 -12.38 1.63
C VAL A 121 -2.09 -10.87 1.84
N THR A 122 -3.22 -10.15 1.87
CA THR A 122 -3.41 -8.75 2.31
C THR A 122 -4.56 -8.69 3.32
N GLU A 123 -4.29 -9.18 4.53
CA GLU A 123 -5.27 -9.26 5.61
C GLU A 123 -5.79 -7.90 6.09
N ASP A 124 -5.02 -6.87 5.82
CA ASP A 124 -5.22 -5.47 6.15
C ASP A 124 -6.26 -4.81 5.24
N ALA A 125 -6.13 -4.97 3.92
CA ALA A 125 -7.12 -4.50 2.96
C ALA A 125 -8.48 -5.18 3.19
N ASP A 126 -8.47 -6.49 3.48
CA ASP A 126 -9.68 -7.23 3.87
C ASP A 126 -10.31 -6.69 5.17
N LEU A 127 -9.51 -6.49 6.23
CA LEU A 127 -10.00 -5.93 7.48
C LEU A 127 -10.58 -4.52 7.28
N GLY A 128 -9.94 -3.68 6.48
CA GLY A 128 -10.42 -2.33 6.15
C GLY A 128 -11.82 -2.35 5.53
N LEU A 129 -12.06 -3.24 4.57
CA LEU A 129 -13.37 -3.41 3.96
C LEU A 129 -14.40 -4.00 4.93
N ARG A 130 -14.02 -4.99 5.75
CA ARG A 130 -14.91 -5.55 6.77
C ARG A 130 -15.31 -4.54 7.84
N LEU A 131 -14.43 -3.62 8.21
CA LEU A 131 -14.76 -2.51 9.10
C LEU A 131 -15.85 -1.62 8.48
N ALA A 132 -15.69 -1.23 7.22
CA ALA A 132 -16.69 -0.43 6.50
C ALA A 132 -18.03 -1.17 6.36
N LEU A 133 -18.01 -2.46 6.01
CA LEU A 133 -19.22 -3.30 5.92
C LEU A 133 -19.96 -3.45 7.25
N ALA A 134 -19.24 -3.36 8.37
CA ALA A 134 -19.82 -3.38 9.71
C ALA A 134 -20.21 -1.98 10.23
N GLY A 135 -20.14 -0.94 9.39
CA GLY A 135 -20.52 0.43 9.74
C GLY A 135 -19.47 1.19 10.58
N TYR A 136 -18.25 0.68 10.66
CA TYR A 136 -17.14 1.36 11.34
C TYR A 136 -16.33 2.24 10.40
N THR A 137 -15.70 3.27 10.97
CA THR A 137 -14.82 4.19 10.24
C THR A 137 -13.35 4.01 10.64
N VAL A 138 -12.47 4.37 9.72
CA VAL A 138 -11.02 4.47 9.94
C VAL A 138 -10.64 5.95 9.98
N GLY A 139 -9.93 6.36 11.03
CA GLY A 139 -9.40 7.71 11.17
C GLY A 139 -7.92 7.83 10.77
N ASP A 140 -7.50 9.04 10.43
CA ASP A 140 -6.09 9.40 10.25
C ASP A 140 -5.40 9.54 11.61
N LEU A 141 -4.23 8.93 11.76
CA LEU A 141 -3.31 9.21 12.86
C LEU A 141 -2.13 10.01 12.28
N PRO A 142 -2.04 11.33 12.53
CA PRO A 142 -1.02 12.20 11.95
C PRO A 142 0.33 12.01 12.67
N SER A 143 0.85 10.79 12.63
CA SER A 143 2.11 10.37 13.24
C SER A 143 2.83 9.41 12.31
N PRO A 144 4.13 9.62 12.05
CA PRO A 144 4.87 8.82 11.09
C PRO A 144 5.26 7.46 11.66
N THR A 145 5.35 6.47 10.77
CA THR A 145 6.08 5.22 10.99
C THR A 145 7.03 5.03 9.82
N PHE A 146 8.33 4.99 10.13
CA PHE A 146 9.35 4.85 9.10
C PHE A 146 9.56 3.38 8.75
N GLU A 147 9.53 3.08 7.46
CA GLU A 147 9.74 1.76 6.89
C GLU A 147 10.72 1.81 5.71
N GLU A 148 11.27 0.64 5.40
CA GLU A 148 12.23 0.47 4.30
C GLU A 148 11.52 -0.02 3.03
N ALA A 149 11.63 0.74 1.94
CA ALA A 149 11.19 0.28 0.63
C ALA A 149 12.21 -0.70 0.01
N PRO A 150 11.75 -1.73 -0.73
CA PRO A 150 12.66 -2.60 -1.47
C PRO A 150 13.40 -1.83 -2.58
N ALA A 151 14.72 -1.69 -2.44
CA ALA A 151 15.54 -0.93 -3.40
C ALA A 151 15.88 -1.70 -4.70
N ARG A 152 15.53 -2.99 -4.79
CA ARG A 152 15.81 -3.86 -5.95
C ARG A 152 14.52 -4.36 -6.57
N LEU A 153 14.50 -4.49 -7.89
CA LEU A 153 13.31 -4.86 -8.67
C LEU A 153 12.71 -6.21 -8.25
N GLY A 154 13.52 -7.25 -8.05
CA GLY A 154 13.02 -8.59 -7.69
C GLY A 154 12.19 -8.60 -6.38
N PRO A 155 12.75 -8.16 -5.24
CA PRO A 155 12.01 -8.04 -3.99
C PRO A 155 10.79 -7.11 -4.09
N TRP A 156 10.93 -5.96 -4.77
CA TRP A 156 9.82 -5.04 -5.01
C TRP A 156 8.67 -5.71 -5.78
N LEU A 157 8.99 -6.43 -6.85
CA LEU A 157 8.00 -7.10 -7.69
C LEU A 157 7.28 -8.21 -6.94
N GLY A 158 8.01 -8.99 -6.13
CA GLY A 158 7.42 -10.01 -5.25
C GLY A 158 6.47 -9.41 -4.22
N GLN A 159 6.83 -8.26 -3.63
CA GLN A 159 5.98 -7.54 -2.68
C GLN A 159 4.69 -7.04 -3.35
N ARG A 160 4.81 -6.38 -4.51
CA ARG A 160 3.65 -5.84 -5.26
C ARG A 160 2.74 -6.93 -5.80
N THR A 161 3.31 -8.03 -6.28
CA THR A 161 2.56 -9.21 -6.71
C THR A 161 1.71 -9.77 -5.56
N ARG A 162 2.27 -9.83 -4.34
CA ARG A 162 1.52 -10.25 -3.15
C ARG A 162 0.36 -9.30 -2.85
N TRP A 163 0.59 -8.00 -2.90
CA TRP A 163 -0.45 -7.00 -2.61
C TRP A 163 -1.61 -7.08 -3.59
N LEU A 164 -1.33 -7.07 -4.88
CA LEU A 164 -2.36 -7.15 -5.92
C LEU A 164 -3.10 -8.49 -5.87
N LYS A 165 -2.40 -9.59 -5.58
CA LYS A 165 -3.03 -10.90 -5.38
C LYS A 165 -4.04 -10.87 -4.23
N GLY A 166 -3.66 -10.26 -3.10
CA GLY A 166 -4.56 -10.14 -1.96
C GLY A 166 -5.76 -9.25 -2.26
N LEU A 167 -5.60 -8.15 -3.01
CA LEU A 167 -6.73 -7.35 -3.47
C LEU A 167 -7.69 -8.14 -4.38
N VAL A 168 -7.18 -9.05 -5.23
CA VAL A 168 -8.03 -9.99 -5.98
C VAL A 168 -8.78 -10.92 -5.03
N GLN A 169 -8.11 -11.49 -4.03
CA GLN A 169 -8.76 -12.35 -3.02
C GLN A 169 -9.88 -11.60 -2.30
N THR A 170 -9.62 -10.38 -1.83
CA THR A 170 -10.61 -9.51 -1.17
C THR A 170 -11.78 -9.21 -2.12
N SER A 171 -11.49 -8.89 -3.39
CA SER A 171 -12.52 -8.66 -4.41
C SER A 171 -13.41 -9.88 -4.63
N LEU A 172 -12.82 -11.08 -4.71
CA LEU A 172 -13.55 -12.33 -4.90
C LEU A 172 -14.40 -12.70 -3.68
N THR A 173 -13.91 -12.45 -2.46
CA THR A 173 -14.62 -12.75 -1.21
C THR A 173 -15.83 -11.84 -1.03
N HIS A 174 -15.64 -10.53 -1.16
CA HIS A 174 -16.69 -9.53 -0.91
C HIS A 174 -17.53 -9.22 -2.15
N GLY A 175 -17.11 -9.69 -3.33
CA GLY A 175 -17.83 -9.59 -4.59
C GLY A 175 -18.79 -10.76 -4.88
N ARG A 176 -18.92 -11.76 -3.99
CA ARG A 176 -19.83 -12.91 -4.20
C ARG A 176 -21.31 -12.52 -4.26
N ARG A 177 -21.67 -11.44 -3.55
CA ARG A 177 -23.04 -10.89 -3.50
C ARG A 177 -22.97 -9.37 -3.65
N PRO A 178 -22.66 -8.86 -4.85
CA PRO A 178 -22.27 -7.46 -5.03
C PRO A 178 -23.39 -6.48 -4.66
N LEU A 179 -24.66 -6.85 -4.88
CA LEU A 179 -25.81 -6.04 -4.51
C LEU A 179 -25.99 -5.94 -2.99
N ASP A 180 -25.72 -7.01 -2.25
CA ASP A 180 -25.82 -7.02 -0.78
C ASP A 180 -24.67 -6.23 -0.15
N THR A 181 -23.46 -6.38 -0.71
CA THR A 181 -22.28 -5.59 -0.33
C THR A 181 -22.56 -4.10 -0.57
N ALA A 182 -23.11 -3.74 -1.73
CA ALA A 182 -23.40 -2.35 -2.08
C ALA A 182 -24.47 -1.73 -1.17
N ARG A 183 -25.54 -2.48 -0.85
CA ARG A 183 -26.58 -2.05 0.08
C ARG A 183 -26.04 -1.83 1.49
N SER A 184 -25.10 -2.66 1.94
CA SER A 184 -24.50 -2.57 3.27
C SER A 184 -23.56 -1.35 3.41
N LEU A 185 -22.84 -0.99 2.34
CA LEU A 185 -21.88 0.12 2.38
C LEU A 185 -22.53 1.49 2.18
N GLY A 186 -23.53 1.60 1.31
CA GLY A 186 -24.03 2.88 0.82
C GLY A 186 -23.42 3.25 -0.54
N GLY A 187 -24.00 4.23 -1.24
CA GLY A 187 -23.66 4.52 -2.64
C GLY A 187 -22.21 4.98 -2.84
N LEU A 188 -21.78 6.00 -2.08
CA LEU A 188 -20.45 6.59 -2.23
C LEU A 188 -19.36 5.66 -1.67
N GLU A 189 -19.63 5.02 -0.53
CA GLU A 189 -18.77 4.03 0.08
C GLU A 189 -18.57 2.81 -0.82
N THR A 190 -19.62 2.37 -1.52
CA THR A 190 -19.51 1.32 -2.54
C THR A 190 -18.60 1.76 -3.68
N LEU A 191 -18.79 2.97 -4.21
CA LEU A 191 -17.93 3.49 -5.29
C LEU A 191 -16.47 3.54 -4.84
N CYS A 192 -16.20 4.02 -3.62
CA CYS A 192 -14.85 4.03 -3.05
C CYS A 192 -14.28 2.63 -2.83
N ALA A 193 -15.06 1.70 -2.28
CA ALA A 193 -14.62 0.32 -2.07
C ALA A 193 -14.31 -0.38 -3.41
N VAL A 194 -15.15 -0.18 -4.43
CA VAL A 194 -14.91 -0.69 -5.79
C VAL A 194 -13.67 -0.05 -6.39
N ALA A 195 -13.50 1.27 -6.29
CA ALA A 195 -12.32 1.94 -6.84
C ALA A 195 -11.01 1.47 -6.16
N LEU A 196 -11.01 1.32 -4.83
CA LEU A 196 -9.80 1.01 -4.05
C LEU A 196 -9.41 -0.48 -4.11
N VAL A 197 -10.37 -1.39 -4.17
CA VAL A 197 -10.10 -2.84 -4.07
C VAL A 197 -10.04 -3.49 -5.47
N PRO A 198 -11.16 -3.80 -6.16
CA PRO A 198 -11.10 -4.37 -7.50
C PRO A 198 -10.61 -3.37 -8.55
N GLY A 199 -10.91 -2.08 -8.39
CA GLY A 199 -10.56 -1.01 -9.32
C GLY A 199 -9.05 -0.81 -9.44
N THR A 200 -8.30 -0.89 -8.33
CA THR A 200 -6.83 -0.87 -8.33
C THR A 200 -6.25 -1.99 -9.21
N VAL A 201 -6.76 -3.22 -9.07
CA VAL A 201 -6.28 -4.36 -9.85
C VAL A 201 -6.69 -4.22 -11.32
N ALA A 202 -7.95 -3.91 -11.58
CA ALA A 202 -8.46 -3.74 -12.94
C ALA A 202 -7.72 -2.64 -13.70
N SER A 203 -7.48 -1.50 -13.05
CA SER A 203 -6.71 -0.39 -13.61
C SER A 203 -5.27 -0.80 -13.90
N ALA A 204 -4.61 -1.52 -12.98
CA ALA A 204 -3.24 -2.00 -13.21
C ALA A 204 -3.15 -3.01 -14.36
N LEU A 205 -4.14 -3.87 -14.55
CA LEU A 205 -4.18 -4.82 -15.67
C LEU A 205 -4.44 -4.12 -17.01
N ALA A 206 -5.37 -3.16 -17.02
CA ALA A 206 -5.79 -2.43 -18.22
C ALA A 206 -4.78 -1.35 -18.65
N TYR A 207 -4.04 -0.75 -17.71
CA TYR A 207 -3.14 0.37 -17.96
C TYR A 207 -2.18 0.18 -19.14
N PRO A 208 -1.40 -0.91 -19.29
CA PRO A 208 -0.51 -1.08 -20.44
C PRO A 208 -1.27 -1.18 -21.77
N VAL A 209 -2.46 -1.81 -21.77
CA VAL A 209 -3.31 -1.90 -22.96
C VAL A 209 -3.84 -0.53 -23.34
N CYS A 210 -4.35 0.23 -22.37
CA CYS A 210 -4.83 1.59 -22.58
C CYS A 210 -3.71 2.53 -23.05
N LEU A 211 -2.49 2.36 -22.53
CA LEU A 211 -1.34 3.17 -22.93
C LEU A 211 -0.91 2.87 -24.37
N VAL A 212 -0.87 1.59 -24.77
CA VAL A 212 -0.58 1.20 -26.15
C VAL A 212 -1.68 1.67 -27.10
N ALA A 213 -2.96 1.51 -26.71
CA ALA A 213 -4.08 2.01 -27.50
C ALA A 213 -4.02 3.53 -27.68
N ALA A 214 -3.74 4.28 -26.60
CA ALA A 214 -3.57 5.73 -26.67
C ALA A 214 -2.39 6.09 -27.60
N ALA A 215 -1.22 5.47 -27.43
CA ALA A 215 -0.06 5.72 -28.28
C ALA A 215 -0.34 5.40 -29.76
N TRP A 216 -1.02 4.29 -30.05
CA TRP A 216 -1.45 3.94 -31.40
C TRP A 216 -2.40 4.97 -31.99
N SER A 217 -3.41 5.38 -31.20
CA SER A 217 -4.36 6.42 -31.60
C SER A 217 -3.70 7.78 -31.81
N PHE A 218 -2.62 8.13 -31.11
CA PHE A 218 -1.91 9.40 -31.31
C PHE A 218 -0.91 9.36 -32.47
N LEU A 219 -0.28 8.21 -32.73
CA LEU A 219 0.81 8.09 -33.69
C LEU A 219 0.37 7.62 -35.08
N VAL A 220 -0.72 6.86 -35.15
CA VAL A 220 -1.14 6.14 -36.38
C VAL A 220 -2.50 6.60 -36.87
N LEU A 221 -3.44 6.86 -35.96
CA LEU A 221 -4.77 7.35 -36.32
C LEU A 221 -4.73 8.88 -36.30
N GLU A 222 -5.12 9.52 -37.40
CA GLU A 222 -5.49 10.94 -37.32
C GLU A 222 -6.71 11.01 -36.39
N ILE A 223 -6.68 11.93 -35.40
CA ILE A 223 -7.84 12.17 -34.55
C ILE A 223 -8.96 12.66 -35.47
N PRO A 224 -10.01 11.86 -35.76
CA PRO A 224 -10.96 12.20 -36.80
C PRO A 224 -11.72 13.43 -36.34
N ALA A 225 -11.63 14.53 -37.10
CA ALA A 225 -12.48 15.67 -36.89
C ALA A 225 -13.90 15.27 -37.29
N ALA A 226 -14.75 14.94 -36.32
CA ALA A 226 -16.14 14.64 -36.59
C ALA A 226 -16.96 15.95 -36.52
N PRO A 227 -17.90 16.18 -37.47
CA PRO A 227 -18.65 17.43 -37.52
C PRO A 227 -19.70 17.55 -36.41
N ALA A 228 -20.17 16.44 -35.83
CA ALA A 228 -21.19 16.43 -34.79
C ALA A 228 -20.61 16.16 -33.39
N PHE A 229 -21.28 16.69 -32.36
CA PHE A 229 -20.90 16.49 -30.96
C PHE A 229 -20.91 15.01 -30.55
N LEU A 230 -21.95 14.26 -30.95
CA LEU A 230 -22.09 12.84 -30.59
C LEU A 230 -20.96 11.98 -31.16
N ASP A 231 -20.47 12.32 -32.35
CA ASP A 231 -19.38 11.61 -33.01
C ASP A 231 -18.02 11.88 -32.35
N ASN A 232 -17.87 13.07 -31.73
CA ASN A 232 -16.67 13.42 -30.96
C ASN A 232 -16.70 12.87 -29.52
N LEU A 233 -17.86 12.43 -29.02
CA LEU A 233 -18.03 12.02 -27.63
C LEU A 233 -17.06 10.90 -27.20
N PRO A 234 -16.83 9.82 -27.98
CA PRO A 234 -15.90 8.76 -27.60
C PRO A 234 -14.46 9.27 -27.46
N THR A 235 -14.00 10.07 -28.42
CA THR A 235 -12.66 10.67 -28.42
C THR A 235 -12.48 11.64 -27.26
N GLY A 236 -13.46 12.53 -27.05
CA GLY A 236 -13.44 13.49 -25.93
C GLY A 236 -13.44 12.79 -24.58
N LEU A 237 -14.24 11.72 -24.42
CA LEU A 237 -14.25 10.90 -23.22
C LEU A 237 -12.91 10.19 -23.00
N ALA A 238 -12.32 9.61 -24.05
CA ALA A 238 -11.02 8.93 -23.96
C ALA A 238 -9.91 9.89 -23.53
N ILE A 239 -9.82 11.07 -24.14
CA ILE A 239 -8.84 12.11 -23.78
C ILE A 239 -9.06 12.57 -22.33
N THR A 240 -10.32 12.78 -21.94
CA THR A 240 -10.67 13.20 -20.57
C THR A 240 -10.27 12.13 -19.55
N LEU A 241 -10.59 10.85 -19.80
CA LEU A 241 -10.23 9.75 -18.91
C LEU A 241 -8.72 9.55 -18.83
N PHE A 242 -8.00 9.69 -19.95
CA PHE A 242 -6.55 9.59 -19.97
C PHE A 242 -5.90 10.75 -19.18
N GLY A 243 -6.30 11.99 -19.46
CA GLY A 243 -5.78 13.18 -18.79
C GLY A 243 -6.10 13.19 -17.29
N THR A 244 -7.34 12.86 -16.91
CA THR A 244 -7.73 12.76 -15.49
C THR A 244 -7.04 11.60 -14.79
N GLY A 245 -6.81 10.47 -15.46
CA GLY A 245 -6.03 9.34 -14.95
C GLY A 245 -4.58 9.71 -14.67
N LEU A 246 -3.92 10.42 -15.59
CA LEU A 246 -2.56 10.94 -15.37
C LEU A 246 -2.51 11.95 -14.22
N ALA A 247 -3.50 12.84 -14.13
CA ALA A 247 -3.61 13.79 -13.02
C ALA A 247 -3.81 13.07 -11.68
N ALA A 248 -4.66 12.04 -11.63
CA ALA A 248 -4.90 11.24 -10.43
C ALA A 248 -3.65 10.48 -9.96
N LEU A 249 -2.72 10.16 -10.88
CA LEU A 249 -1.43 9.55 -10.57
C LEU A 249 -0.45 10.55 -9.93
N VAL A 250 -0.40 11.76 -10.49
CA VAL A 250 0.65 12.77 -10.23
C VAL A 250 0.28 13.71 -9.10
N LEU A 251 -0.97 14.19 -9.05
CA LEU A 251 -1.40 15.22 -8.09
C LEU A 251 -1.29 14.75 -6.63
N PRO A 252 -1.71 13.54 -6.24
CA PRO A 252 -1.52 13.08 -4.86
C PRO A 252 -0.04 13.00 -4.49
N ALA A 253 0.83 12.54 -5.39
CA ALA A 253 2.27 12.46 -5.15
C ALA A 253 2.90 13.85 -4.96
N LEU A 254 2.54 14.83 -5.80
CA LEU A 254 2.99 16.22 -5.65
C LEU A 254 2.49 16.84 -4.34
N ALA A 255 1.23 16.62 -4.00
CA ALA A 255 0.66 17.10 -2.74
C ALA A 255 1.33 16.45 -1.53
N GLY A 256 1.65 15.15 -1.60
CA GLY A 256 2.42 14.42 -0.58
C GLY A 256 3.83 14.99 -0.42
N CYS A 257 4.53 15.21 -1.53
CA CYS A 257 5.83 15.90 -1.56
C CYS A 257 5.77 17.25 -0.87
N ALA A 258 4.80 18.09 -1.23
CA ALA A 258 4.63 19.42 -0.66
C ALA A 258 4.37 19.36 0.86
N ARG A 259 3.50 18.45 1.31
CA ARG A 259 3.20 18.25 2.74
C ARG A 259 4.41 17.82 3.56
N ARG A 260 5.38 17.14 2.95
CA ARG A 260 6.62 16.68 3.60
C ARG A 260 7.84 17.55 3.33
N GLY A 261 7.72 18.61 2.53
CA GLY A 261 8.86 19.44 2.13
C GLY A 261 9.87 18.72 1.22
N TRP A 262 9.44 17.67 0.51
CA TRP A 262 10.29 16.86 -0.38
C TRP A 262 10.35 17.45 -1.80
N GLY A 263 10.75 18.72 -1.90
CA GLY A 263 10.83 19.42 -3.19
C GLY A 263 11.84 18.78 -4.15
N ASP A 264 12.92 18.22 -3.61
CA ASP A 264 13.96 17.49 -4.34
C ASP A 264 13.47 16.16 -4.94
N LEU A 265 12.43 15.53 -4.37
CA LEU A 265 11.82 14.32 -4.92
C LEU A 265 10.79 14.63 -6.03
N ALA A 266 10.24 15.84 -6.09
CA ALA A 266 9.18 16.21 -7.03
C ALA A 266 9.59 16.03 -8.51
N GLN A 267 10.88 16.20 -8.81
CA GLN A 267 11.44 15.92 -10.15
C GLN A 267 11.28 14.47 -10.62
N SER A 268 11.01 13.54 -9.69
CA SER A 268 10.81 12.12 -10.01
C SER A 268 9.34 11.76 -10.26
N VAL A 269 8.40 12.68 -10.01
CA VAL A 269 6.95 12.47 -10.23
C VAL A 269 6.58 12.23 -11.70
N PRO A 270 7.16 12.95 -12.70
CA PRO A 270 6.83 12.72 -14.13
C PRO A 270 7.08 11.29 -14.62
N TRP A 271 7.86 10.52 -13.88
CA TRP A 271 8.18 9.14 -14.21
C TRP A 271 7.27 8.10 -13.54
N MET A 272 6.35 8.52 -12.67
CA MET A 272 5.36 7.63 -12.09
C MET A 272 4.60 6.84 -13.16
N PRO A 273 4.16 7.40 -14.31
CA PRO A 273 3.50 6.63 -15.37
C PRO A 273 4.30 5.41 -15.83
N VAL A 274 5.64 5.51 -15.88
CA VAL A 274 6.54 4.39 -16.23
C VAL A 274 6.64 3.39 -15.08
N TYR A 275 6.75 3.87 -13.83
CA TYR A 275 6.74 3.01 -12.65
C TYR A 275 5.45 2.18 -12.54
N PHE A 276 4.29 2.72 -12.91
CA PHE A 276 3.03 1.98 -12.89
C PHE A 276 2.94 0.88 -13.97
N LEU A 277 3.80 0.87 -15.00
CA LEU A 277 3.96 -0.31 -15.87
C LEU A 277 4.55 -1.51 -15.11
N LEU A 278 5.44 -1.26 -14.14
CA LEU A 278 5.95 -2.32 -13.26
C LEU A 278 4.86 -2.84 -12.32
N VAL A 279 3.97 -1.95 -11.85
CA VAL A 279 2.79 -2.34 -11.06
C VAL A 279 1.84 -3.19 -11.91
N SER A 280 1.70 -2.85 -13.19
CA SER A 280 0.92 -3.63 -14.16
C SER A 280 1.50 -5.03 -14.36
N LEU A 281 2.83 -5.15 -14.50
CA LEU A 281 3.52 -6.44 -14.53
C LEU A 281 3.24 -7.25 -13.26
N ALA A 282 3.31 -6.61 -12.09
CA ALA A 282 2.98 -7.25 -10.82
C ALA A 282 1.52 -7.73 -10.76
N ALA A 283 0.58 -7.00 -11.37
CA ALA A 283 -0.84 -7.38 -11.44
C ALA A 283 -1.05 -8.65 -12.28
N TRP A 284 -0.41 -8.74 -13.44
CA TRP A 284 -0.47 -9.93 -14.29
C TRP A 284 0.16 -11.14 -13.59
N LEU A 285 1.32 -10.96 -12.96
CA LEU A 285 1.95 -11.99 -12.14
C LEU A 285 1.07 -12.42 -10.96
N ALA A 286 0.33 -11.48 -10.36
CA ALA A 286 -0.58 -11.77 -9.25
C ALA A 286 -1.72 -12.69 -9.67
N LEU A 287 -2.30 -12.51 -10.86
CA LEU A 287 -3.32 -13.42 -11.40
C LEU A 287 -2.75 -14.83 -11.64
N ILE A 288 -1.56 -14.92 -12.24
CA ILE A 288 -0.89 -16.20 -12.48
C ILE A 288 -0.57 -16.90 -11.16
N GLU A 289 -0.05 -16.16 -10.18
CA GLU A 289 0.30 -16.70 -8.86
C GLU A 289 -0.95 -17.07 -8.05
N LEU A 290 -2.07 -16.35 -8.19
CA LEU A 290 -3.32 -16.70 -7.54
C LEU A 290 -3.80 -18.10 -7.97
N VAL A 291 -3.67 -18.42 -9.25
CA VAL A 291 -4.07 -19.74 -9.78
C VAL A 291 -3.06 -20.82 -9.41
N ARG A 292 -1.75 -20.55 -9.56
CA ARG A 292 -0.70 -21.57 -9.36
C ARG A 292 -0.30 -21.79 -7.91
N ALA A 293 -0.41 -20.77 -7.07
CA ALA A 293 0.06 -20.77 -5.69
C ALA A 293 -0.70 -19.75 -4.82
N PRO A 294 -2.02 -19.94 -4.61
CA PRO A 294 -2.90 -18.95 -3.98
C PRO A 294 -2.42 -18.50 -2.60
N LEU A 295 -1.92 -19.44 -1.79
CA LEU A 295 -1.46 -19.19 -0.42
C LEU A 295 0.04 -18.84 -0.32
N ARG A 296 0.75 -18.68 -1.45
CA ARG A 296 2.16 -18.32 -1.44
C ARG A 296 2.35 -16.94 -0.83
N TRP A 297 3.20 -16.85 0.18
CA TRP A 297 3.55 -15.58 0.81
C TRP A 297 4.95 -15.18 0.37
N ASN A 298 5.04 -14.22 -0.57
CA ASN A 298 6.30 -13.63 -1.00
C ASN A 298 6.83 -12.70 0.10
N LYS A 299 7.63 -13.26 1.03
CA LYS A 299 8.24 -12.48 2.12
C LYS A 299 9.28 -11.51 1.56
N THR A 300 9.15 -10.26 1.91
CA THR A 300 10.20 -9.26 1.66
C THR A 300 11.26 -9.39 2.75
N ARG A 301 12.54 -9.29 2.36
CA ARG A 301 13.65 -9.22 3.33
C ARG A 301 13.92 -7.75 3.62
N HIS A 302 13.91 -7.38 4.89
CA HIS A 302 14.12 -6.01 5.37
C HIS A 302 15.52 -5.82 5.96
N GLY A 303 15.94 -4.57 6.16
CA GLY A 303 17.25 -4.22 6.73
C GLY A 303 18.40 -4.25 5.73
N LEU A 304 18.11 -4.18 4.43
CA LEU A 304 19.11 -4.24 3.35
C LEU A 304 19.49 -2.85 2.85
N ALA A 305 18.62 -1.87 3.02
CA ALA A 305 18.84 -0.50 2.63
C ALA A 305 20.01 0.13 3.40
N ARG A 306 20.70 1.03 2.71
CA ARG A 306 21.87 1.74 3.21
C ARG A 306 21.48 2.87 4.14
N THR A 307 20.40 3.58 3.81
CA THR A 307 20.00 4.80 4.53
C THR A 307 18.83 4.59 5.50
N SER A 308 18.13 3.44 5.46
CA SER A 308 16.98 3.18 6.34
C SER A 308 17.38 3.12 7.82
N ARG A 309 16.47 3.55 8.70
CA ARG A 309 16.63 3.44 10.16
C ARG A 309 16.65 1.97 10.60
N SER A 310 15.83 1.12 9.98
CA SER A 310 15.82 -0.33 10.19
C SER A 310 17.14 -0.99 9.74
N GLY A 311 17.66 -0.64 8.57
CA GLY A 311 18.95 -1.11 8.05
C GLY A 311 20.12 -0.69 8.94
N ARG A 312 20.11 0.54 9.46
CA ARG A 312 21.11 0.99 10.44
C ARG A 312 21.04 0.21 11.75
N ARG A 313 19.85 -0.12 12.26
CA ARG A 313 19.68 -0.99 13.45
C ARG A 313 20.20 -2.40 13.20
N ALA A 314 19.87 -3.01 12.06
CA ALA A 314 20.33 -4.35 11.70
C ALA A 314 21.87 -4.45 11.63
N ARG A 315 22.54 -3.41 11.11
CA ARG A 315 24.01 -3.34 11.07
C ARG A 315 24.64 -3.23 12.46
N ARG A 316 24.05 -2.45 13.37
CA ARG A 316 24.54 -2.31 14.75
C ARG A 316 24.39 -3.60 15.58
N GLY A 317 23.45 -4.47 15.22
CA GLY A 317 23.24 -5.76 15.89
C GLY A 317 24.14 -6.91 15.39
N ARG A 318 24.95 -6.68 14.34
CA ARG A 318 25.94 -7.67 13.89
C ARG A 318 27.24 -7.48 14.70
N PRO A 319 27.84 -8.55 15.27
CA PRO A 319 29.20 -8.44 15.78
C PRO A 319 30.10 -7.99 14.62
N ALA A 320 30.98 -7.03 14.87
CA ALA A 320 31.90 -6.52 13.88
C ALA A 320 32.75 -7.69 13.33
N THR A 321 32.55 -8.06 12.07
CA THR A 321 33.50 -8.92 11.38
C THR A 321 34.79 -8.13 11.14
N PRO A 322 35.99 -8.71 11.34
CA PRO A 322 37.26 -7.98 11.25
C PRO A 322 37.55 -7.32 9.88
N CYS A 323 36.74 -7.60 8.86
CA CYS A 323 36.95 -7.13 7.50
C CYS A 323 36.35 -5.73 7.22
N ASP A 324 35.49 -5.18 8.09
CA ASP A 324 34.82 -3.89 7.84
C ASP A 324 35.62 -2.65 8.31
N THR A 325 36.74 -2.84 9.01
CA THR A 325 37.59 -1.74 9.51
C THR A 325 38.87 -1.50 8.70
N ALA A 326 39.13 -2.26 7.63
CA ALA A 326 40.33 -2.11 6.81
C ALA A 326 40.01 -1.52 5.43
N ARG A 327 39.69 -0.22 5.39
CA ARG A 327 39.98 0.63 4.23
C ARG A 327 40.74 1.86 4.71
N GLY A 328 41.97 1.63 5.13
CA GLY A 328 43.03 2.63 5.08
C GLY A 328 43.58 2.76 3.65
N PRO A 329 44.43 3.76 3.36
CA PRO A 329 44.74 4.20 1.99
C PRO A 329 45.55 3.19 1.15
N ASP A 330 46.15 2.19 1.78
CA ASP A 330 47.06 1.28 1.09
C ASP A 330 46.39 -0.08 0.86
N GLY A 331 46.11 -0.36 -0.42
CA GLY A 331 45.43 -1.57 -0.86
C GLY A 331 46.22 -2.85 -0.57
N GLY A 332 45.62 -3.75 0.21
CA GLY A 332 46.08 -5.12 0.40
C GLY A 332 44.91 -6.09 0.34
N ALA A 333 44.95 -7.03 -0.60
CA ALA A 333 43.92 -8.03 -0.83
C ALA A 333 43.85 -9.04 0.33
N CYS A 334 42.63 -9.39 0.78
CA CYS A 334 42.42 -10.43 1.76
C CYS A 334 42.29 -11.79 1.05
N ALA A 335 43.22 -12.71 1.33
CA ALA A 335 43.23 -14.09 0.84
C ALA A 335 42.20 -14.95 1.59
N SER A 336 41.61 -15.89 0.85
CA SER A 336 40.60 -16.86 1.28
C SER A 336 41.10 -17.88 2.30
N ALA A 337 40.26 -18.17 3.30
CA ALA A 337 40.17 -19.45 4.00
C ALA A 337 38.69 -19.75 4.30
#